data_AF-A0A9D6YN29-F1
#
_entry.id   AF-A0A9D6YN29-F1
#
_cell.length_a   1.000
_cell.length_b   1.000
_cell.length_c   1.000
_cell.angle_alpha   90.00
_cell.angle_beta   90.00
_cell.angle_gamma   90.00
#
_symmetry.space_group_name_H-M   'P 1'
#
loop_
_entity.id
_entity.type
_entity.pdbx_description
1 polymer ?
#
loop_
_entity_poly.entity_id
_entity_poly.type
_entity_poly.pdbx_seq_one_letter_code
_entity_poly.pdbx_strand_id
1 'polypeptide(L)'
;MRRWSWCVRIIGGALLWTILAGGCEASDPKVRNGNPGRGGETLDLKSLLSQGRTTAIDFYSPYCQPCVKMAPVLEKLAARMPEMAFVKLNINRPQVRGIDWRSPLAQQYRLKSVPYFMIFNPQGKLVAEGPEAQKMIKDWLQKAGLAPQAGK
;
A
#
# COMPACT_ATOMS: atom_id res chain seq x y z
N MET A 1 6.20 8.80 30.04
CA MET A 1 7.61 8.53 30.35
C MET A 1 8.01 7.19 29.73
N ARG A 2 8.67 7.20 28.57
CA ARG A 2 9.39 6.01 28.04
C ARG A 2 10.68 6.51 27.41
N ARG A 3 11.78 6.04 27.99
CA ARG A 3 13.17 6.48 27.83
C ARG A 3 13.66 6.08 26.43
N TRP A 4 14.03 7.05 25.60
CA TRP A 4 14.88 6.81 24.44
C TRP A 4 16.29 6.48 24.96
N SER A 5 16.72 5.23 24.82
CA SER A 5 18.12 4.86 25.02
C SER A 5 18.91 5.29 23.80
N TRP A 6 19.73 6.32 23.99
CA TRP A 6 20.75 6.77 23.06
C TRP A 6 21.85 5.70 22.99
N CYS A 7 22.11 5.15 21.81
CA CYS A 7 23.33 4.39 21.54
C CYS A 7 24.50 5.36 21.44
N VAL A 8 25.14 5.67 22.56
CA VAL A 8 26.50 6.22 22.58
C VAL A 8 27.44 5.05 22.81
N ARG A 9 28.17 4.64 21.76
CA ARG A 9 29.39 3.84 21.91
C ARG A 9 30.57 4.75 21.63
N ILE A 10 31.35 5.00 22.68
CA ILE A 10 32.64 5.68 22.63
C ILE A 10 33.57 4.88 21.72
N ILE A 11 34.13 5.54 20.70
CA ILE A 11 35.09 4.98 19.74
C ILE A 11 36.49 5.15 20.33
N GLY A 12 37.18 4.04 20.57
CA GLY A 12 38.62 4.01 20.80
C GLY A 12 39.29 3.18 19.71
N GLY A 13 40.31 3.75 19.07
CA GLY A 13 41.32 3.00 18.31
C GLY A 13 41.09 2.94 16.80
N ALA A 14 42.00 3.57 16.06
CA ALA A 14 42.10 3.55 14.61
C ALA A 14 42.34 2.14 14.05
N LEU A 15 41.73 1.81 12.90
CA LEU A 15 42.31 1.08 11.76
C LEU A 15 41.24 0.88 10.66
N LEU A 16 41.65 1.17 9.42
CA LEU A 16 40.88 1.09 8.18
C LEU A 16 40.11 -0.24 8.02
N TRP A 17 38.78 -0.20 8.06
CA TRP A 17 37.92 -1.17 7.38
C TRP A 17 36.76 -0.41 6.74
N THR A 18 36.63 -0.59 5.44
CA THR A 18 35.55 -0.11 4.58
C THR A 18 34.20 -0.14 5.29
N ILE A 19 33.58 1.03 5.41
CA ILE A 19 32.18 1.14 5.81
C ILE A 19 31.37 0.52 4.67
N LEU A 20 31.13 -0.79 4.74
CA LEU A 20 29.94 -1.35 4.14
C LEU A 20 28.78 -0.67 4.87
N ALA A 21 28.24 0.37 4.23
CA ALA A 21 26.94 0.91 4.54
C ALA A 21 25.91 -0.20 4.27
N GLY A 22 25.86 -1.19 5.16
CA GLY A 22 24.71 -2.05 5.33
C GLY A 22 23.62 -1.16 5.90
N GLY A 23 22.89 -0.52 5.00
CA GLY A 23 21.63 0.12 5.35
C GLY A 23 20.79 -0.92 6.08
N CYS A 24 20.24 -0.54 7.23
CA CYS A 24 19.10 -1.25 7.79
C CYS A 24 17.98 -1.22 6.75
N GLU A 25 17.89 -2.22 5.88
CA GLU A 25 16.64 -2.56 5.21
C GLU A 25 15.71 -3.10 6.31
N ALA A 26 15.10 -2.18 7.05
CA ALA A 26 13.83 -2.48 7.69
C ALA A 26 12.92 -2.95 6.55
N SER A 27 12.54 -4.21 6.55
CA SER A 27 11.68 -4.79 5.54
C SER A 27 10.35 -4.05 5.57
N ASP A 28 10.17 -3.12 4.64
CA ASP A 28 8.93 -2.34 4.52
C ASP A 28 7.74 -3.31 4.46
N PRO A 29 6.61 -2.98 5.13
CA PRO A 29 5.39 -3.76 4.98
C PRO A 29 5.06 -3.89 3.50
N LYS A 30 4.80 -5.12 3.05
CA LYS A 30 4.64 -5.42 1.61
C LYS A 30 3.48 -4.64 0.99
N VAL A 31 2.41 -4.39 1.75
CA VAL A 31 1.41 -3.35 1.43
C VAL A 31 1.53 -2.18 2.40
N ARG A 32 1.86 -1.00 1.88
CA ARG A 32 2.01 0.23 2.67
C ARG A 32 0.65 0.85 2.98
N ASN A 33 0.47 1.36 4.20
CA ASN A 33 -0.68 2.22 4.52
C ASN A 33 -0.39 3.66 4.07
N GLY A 34 -1.14 4.18 3.10
CA GLY A 34 -0.92 5.52 2.54
C GLY A 34 -1.56 6.66 3.34
N ASN A 35 -2.44 6.37 4.32
CA ASN A 35 -3.07 7.39 5.16
C ASN A 35 -3.28 6.93 6.63
N PRO A 36 -2.19 6.55 7.34
CA PRO A 36 -2.29 6.10 8.73
C PRO A 36 -2.89 7.19 9.63
N GLY A 37 -3.94 6.88 10.37
CA GLY A 37 -4.64 7.82 11.26
C GLY A 37 -5.47 8.90 10.56
N ARG A 38 -5.36 9.04 9.23
CA ARG A 38 -6.00 10.09 8.42
C ARG A 38 -6.95 9.51 7.37
N GLY A 39 -7.67 8.46 7.73
CA GLY A 39 -8.64 7.83 6.85
C GLY A 39 -9.66 8.83 6.34
N GLY A 40 -10.02 8.76 5.05
CA GLY A 40 -11.01 9.62 4.43
C GLY A 40 -10.62 11.08 4.16
N GLU A 41 -9.45 11.56 4.62
CA GLU A 41 -8.93 12.89 4.28
C GLU A 41 -8.44 12.97 2.83
N THR A 42 -8.51 14.15 2.22
CA THR A 42 -7.94 14.37 0.88
C THR A 42 -6.44 14.08 0.85
N LEU A 43 -5.98 13.51 -0.25
CA LEU A 43 -4.59 13.11 -0.39
C LEU A 43 -4.18 13.13 -1.86
N ASP A 44 -2.98 13.61 -2.18
CA ASP A 44 -2.40 13.50 -3.53
C ASP A 44 -1.72 12.13 -3.71
N LEU A 45 -2.21 11.33 -4.67
CA LEU A 45 -1.66 9.99 -4.96
C LEU A 45 -0.21 10.04 -5.42
N LYS A 46 0.25 11.14 -6.04
CA LYS A 46 1.63 11.25 -6.51
C LYS A 46 2.65 11.12 -5.38
N SER A 47 2.28 11.56 -4.17
CA SER A 47 3.10 11.41 -2.96
C SER A 47 3.28 9.96 -2.50
N LEU A 48 2.51 9.03 -3.05
CA LEU A 48 2.51 7.63 -2.67
C LEU A 48 3.20 6.71 -3.68
N LEU A 49 3.58 7.24 -4.85
CA LEU A 49 4.16 6.45 -5.91
C LEU A 49 5.60 6.06 -5.56
N SER A 50 5.95 4.81 -5.79
CA SER A 50 7.33 4.35 -5.68
C SER A 50 8.03 4.52 -7.02
N GLN A 51 8.99 5.43 -7.11
CA GLN A 51 9.76 5.66 -8.33
C GLN A 51 10.40 4.36 -8.83
N GLY A 52 10.32 4.10 -10.13
CA GLY A 52 10.89 2.89 -10.74
C GLY A 52 10.05 1.61 -10.53
N ARG A 53 8.91 1.67 -9.82
CA ARG A 53 8.03 0.52 -9.58
C ARG A 53 6.61 0.81 -10.06
N THR A 54 5.93 -0.21 -10.57
CA THR A 54 4.49 -0.13 -10.80
C THR A 54 3.79 -0.02 -9.45
N THR A 55 2.97 1.01 -9.24
CA THR A 55 2.25 1.24 -7.98
C THR A 55 0.77 0.93 -8.13
N ALA A 56 0.26 -0.02 -7.36
CA ALA A 56 -1.16 -0.32 -7.24
C ALA A 56 -1.73 0.29 -5.95
N ILE A 57 -2.67 1.21 -6.09
CA ILE A 57 -3.36 1.86 -4.98
C ILE A 57 -4.72 1.20 -4.79
N ASP A 58 -4.98 0.65 -3.61
CA ASP A 58 -6.24 0.04 -3.17
C ASP A 58 -7.02 1.00 -2.27
N PHE A 59 -8.08 1.59 -2.78
CA PHE A 59 -9.05 2.32 -1.98
C PHE A 59 -10.01 1.35 -1.32
N TYR A 60 -9.97 1.29 0.01
CA TYR A 60 -10.70 0.32 0.79
C TYR A 60 -11.47 0.96 1.95
N SER A 61 -12.36 0.18 2.53
CA SER A 61 -13.03 0.48 3.79
C SER A 61 -12.91 -0.71 4.75
N PRO A 62 -12.71 -0.50 6.06
CA PRO A 62 -12.78 -1.60 7.03
C PRO A 62 -14.20 -2.21 7.15
N TYR A 63 -15.23 -1.49 6.67
CA TYR A 63 -16.62 -1.96 6.63
C TYR A 63 -16.98 -2.68 5.32
N CYS A 64 -16.01 -2.87 4.42
CA CYS A 64 -16.18 -3.57 3.15
C CYS A 64 -15.66 -5.01 3.26
N GLN A 65 -16.56 -5.98 3.36
CA GLN A 65 -16.21 -7.41 3.47
C GLN A 65 -15.32 -7.93 2.33
N PRO A 66 -15.60 -7.62 1.04
CA PRO A 66 -14.68 -8.00 -0.05
C PRO A 66 -13.27 -7.42 0.12
N CYS A 67 -13.15 -6.18 0.58
CA CYS A 67 -11.87 -5.53 0.82
C CYS A 67 -11.07 -6.25 1.92
N VAL A 68 -11.72 -6.60 3.03
CA VAL A 68 -11.10 -7.33 4.15
C VAL A 68 -10.59 -8.70 3.68
N LYS A 69 -11.35 -9.40 2.84
CA LYS A 69 -10.92 -10.70 2.26
C LYS A 69 -9.77 -10.55 1.26
N MET A 70 -9.72 -9.45 0.52
CA MET A 70 -8.70 -9.17 -0.48
C MET A 70 -7.35 -8.78 0.14
N ALA A 71 -7.36 -8.07 1.29
CA ALA A 71 -6.16 -7.58 1.95
C ALA A 71 -5.05 -8.65 2.15
N PRO A 72 -5.30 -9.82 2.77
CA PRO A 72 -4.25 -10.83 2.94
C PRO A 72 -3.77 -11.45 1.61
N VAL A 73 -4.58 -11.39 0.56
CA VAL A 73 -4.22 -11.87 -0.77
C VAL A 73 -3.27 -10.88 -1.46
N LEU A 74 -3.52 -9.58 -1.30
CA LEU A 74 -2.61 -8.52 -1.78
C LEU A 74 -1.26 -8.53 -1.06
N GLU A 75 -1.22 -8.83 0.24
CA GLU A 75 0.05 -9.01 0.97
C GLU A 75 0.90 -10.15 0.38
N LYS A 76 0.26 -11.28 0.05
CA LYS A 76 0.94 -12.41 -0.61
C LYS A 76 1.40 -12.05 -2.02
N LEU A 77 0.60 -11.29 -2.76
CA LEU A 77 0.97 -10.83 -4.10
C LEU A 77 2.16 -9.88 -4.04
N ALA A 78 2.13 -8.90 -3.14
CA ALA A 78 3.22 -7.96 -2.91
C ALA A 78 4.52 -8.66 -2.49
N ALA A 79 4.44 -9.78 -1.76
CA ALA A 79 5.60 -10.61 -1.44
C ALA A 79 6.19 -11.35 -2.66
N ARG A 80 5.38 -11.66 -3.68
CA ARG A 80 5.80 -12.36 -4.91
C ARG A 80 6.23 -11.42 -6.05
N MET A 81 5.88 -10.14 -5.97
CA MET A 81 6.15 -9.13 -7.00
C MET A 81 6.93 -7.94 -6.41
N PRO A 82 8.24 -8.11 -6.10
CA PRO A 82 9.06 -7.04 -5.54
C PRO A 82 9.26 -5.85 -6.49
N GLU A 83 8.98 -5.98 -7.78
CA GLU A 83 8.95 -4.89 -8.76
C GLU A 83 7.70 -3.99 -8.63
N MET A 84 6.71 -4.41 -7.84
CA MET A 84 5.46 -3.69 -7.61
C MET A 84 5.33 -3.12 -6.21
N ALA A 85 4.83 -1.90 -6.10
CA ALA A 85 4.46 -1.29 -4.82
C ALA A 85 2.94 -1.37 -4.64
N PHE A 86 2.48 -1.84 -3.49
CA PHE A 86 1.06 -1.87 -3.13
C PHE A 86 0.81 -0.88 -2.00
N VAL A 87 -0.19 -0.01 -2.17
CA VAL A 87 -0.55 1.00 -1.17
C VAL A 87 -2.05 0.94 -0.92
N LYS A 88 -2.46 0.83 0.34
CA LYS A 88 -3.87 0.87 0.72
C LYS A 88 -4.25 2.23 1.27
N LEU A 89 -5.44 2.71 0.89
CA LEU A 89 -6.02 3.97 1.32
C LEU A 89 -7.40 3.74 1.95
N ASN A 90 -7.50 4.04 3.23
CA ASN A 90 -8.77 3.95 3.93
C ASN A 90 -9.64 5.15 3.56
N ILE A 91 -10.82 4.90 2.96
CA ILE A 91 -11.77 5.96 2.62
C ILE A 91 -12.62 6.39 3.81
N ASN A 92 -12.56 5.69 4.94
CA ASN A 92 -13.34 6.01 6.13
C ASN A 92 -12.64 7.01 7.05
N ARG A 93 -13.35 8.10 7.38
CA ARG A 93 -13.00 8.93 8.53
C ARG A 93 -13.11 8.13 9.82
N PRO A 94 -12.22 8.34 10.82
CA PRO A 94 -12.18 7.53 12.04
C PRO A 94 -13.51 7.46 12.81
N GLN A 95 -14.31 8.51 12.74
CA GLN A 95 -15.57 8.64 13.50
C GLN A 95 -16.80 8.10 12.73
N VAL A 96 -16.64 7.69 11.47
CA VAL A 96 -17.76 7.24 10.63
C VAL A 96 -17.88 5.72 10.63
N ARG A 97 -19.08 5.23 10.94
CA ARG A 97 -19.47 3.83 10.83
C ARG A 97 -20.10 3.54 9.47
N GLY A 98 -19.83 2.35 8.93
CA GLY A 98 -20.25 1.99 7.56
C GLY A 98 -19.35 2.64 6.50
N ILE A 99 -19.52 2.31 5.23
CA ILE A 99 -18.64 2.82 4.17
C ILE A 99 -18.89 4.33 3.97
N ASP A 100 -17.86 5.17 4.15
CA ASP A 100 -17.99 6.63 4.10
C ASP A 100 -17.83 7.18 2.68
N TRP A 101 -18.88 7.04 1.86
CA TRP A 101 -18.90 7.60 0.50
C TRP A 101 -18.86 9.14 0.46
N ARG A 102 -19.07 9.79 1.60
CA ARG A 102 -19.04 11.26 1.74
C ARG A 102 -17.71 11.75 2.29
N SER A 103 -16.72 10.88 2.47
CA SER A 103 -15.40 11.33 2.89
C SER A 103 -14.77 12.20 1.80
N PRO A 104 -13.97 13.21 2.17
CA PRO A 104 -13.24 14.02 1.20
C PRO A 104 -12.43 13.18 0.20
N LEU A 105 -11.78 12.10 0.65
CA LEU A 105 -11.03 11.19 -0.23
C LEU A 105 -11.93 10.49 -1.25
N ALA A 106 -13.07 9.95 -0.80
CA ALA A 106 -14.01 9.26 -1.69
C ALA A 106 -14.60 10.22 -2.74
N GLN A 107 -14.89 11.46 -2.34
CA GLN A 107 -15.39 12.50 -3.24
C GLN A 107 -14.31 12.98 -4.22
N GLN A 108 -13.09 13.22 -3.74
CA GLN A 108 -11.95 13.68 -4.54
C GLN A 108 -11.69 12.74 -5.73
N TYR A 109 -11.74 11.44 -5.50
CA TYR A 109 -11.52 10.41 -6.51
C TYR A 109 -12.82 9.82 -7.08
N ARG A 110 -13.98 10.43 -6.77
CA ARG A 110 -15.31 10.06 -7.31
C ARG A 110 -15.63 8.56 -7.18
N LEU A 111 -15.25 7.97 -6.05
CA LEU A 111 -15.38 6.54 -5.81
C LEU A 111 -16.86 6.13 -5.71
N LYS A 112 -17.26 5.11 -6.47
CA LYS A 112 -18.63 4.54 -6.46
C LYS A 112 -18.70 3.13 -5.87
N SER A 113 -17.56 2.50 -5.66
CA SER A 113 -17.43 1.13 -5.16
C SER A 113 -16.09 0.95 -4.46
N VAL A 114 -16.00 -0.01 -3.55
CA VAL A 114 -14.74 -0.49 -2.97
C VAL A 114 -14.76 -2.03 -2.95
N PRO A 115 -13.61 -2.71 -3.13
CA PRO A 115 -12.29 -2.12 -3.38
C PRO A 115 -12.22 -1.45 -4.76
N TYR A 116 -11.54 -0.31 -4.83
CA TYR A 116 -11.29 0.40 -6.09
C TYR A 116 -9.80 0.53 -6.28
N PHE A 117 -9.30 0.22 -7.47
CA PHE A 117 -7.88 0.24 -7.74
C PHE A 117 -7.52 1.33 -8.73
N MET A 118 -6.36 1.95 -8.52
CA MET A 118 -5.67 2.78 -9.50
C MET A 118 -4.25 2.26 -9.66
N ILE A 119 -3.81 2.04 -10.89
CA ILE A 119 -2.48 1.50 -11.20
C ILE A 119 -1.67 2.56 -11.93
N PHE A 120 -0.49 2.84 -11.39
CA PHE A 120 0.47 3.77 -11.97
C PHE A 120 1.70 2.99 -12.43
N ASN A 121 2.22 3.34 -13.61
CA ASN A 121 3.47 2.76 -14.10
C ASN A 121 4.70 3.35 -13.36
N PRO A 122 5.91 2.83 -13.60
CA PRO A 122 7.14 3.33 -12.98
C PRO A 122 7.44 4.83 -13.20
N GLN A 123 6.86 5.45 -14.24
CA GLN A 123 6.97 6.88 -14.53
C GLN A 123 5.90 7.73 -13.81
N GLY A 124 5.04 7.09 -13.03
CA GLY A 124 3.96 7.73 -12.29
C GLY A 124 2.75 8.13 -13.15
N LYS A 125 2.62 7.57 -14.36
CA LYS A 125 1.43 7.75 -15.20
C LYS A 125 0.36 6.74 -14.81
N LEU A 126 -0.88 7.20 -14.63
CA LEU A 126 -2.04 6.33 -14.46
C LEU A 126 -2.23 5.49 -15.74
N VAL A 127 -2.25 4.17 -15.59
CA VAL A 127 -2.40 3.22 -16.71
C VAL A 127 -3.71 2.45 -16.67
N ALA A 128 -4.32 2.29 -15.50
CA ALA A 128 -5.63 1.67 -15.35
C ALA A 128 -6.31 2.13 -14.05
N GLU A 129 -7.63 2.14 -14.03
CA GLU A 129 -8.43 2.36 -12.83
C GLU A 129 -9.72 1.53 -12.83
N GLY A 130 -10.35 1.42 -11.66
CA GLY A 130 -11.67 0.80 -11.54
C GLY A 130 -11.70 -0.65 -12.04
N PRO A 131 -12.68 -1.03 -12.89
CA PRO A 131 -12.82 -2.41 -13.39
C PRO A 131 -11.60 -2.92 -14.15
N GLU A 132 -10.92 -2.06 -14.92
CA GLU A 132 -9.72 -2.44 -15.67
C GLU A 132 -8.56 -2.77 -14.72
N ALA A 133 -8.33 -1.92 -13.73
CA ALA A 133 -7.32 -2.17 -12.71
C ALA A 133 -7.64 -3.42 -11.87
N GLN A 134 -8.91 -3.65 -11.53
CA GLN A 134 -9.35 -4.89 -10.88
C GLN A 134 -9.04 -6.13 -11.72
N LYS A 135 -9.25 -6.06 -13.05
CA LYS A 135 -8.88 -7.16 -13.95
C LYS A 135 -7.38 -7.42 -13.92
N MET A 136 -6.55 -6.38 -14.00
CA MET A 136 -5.09 -6.53 -13.91
C MET A 136 -4.64 -7.19 -12.59
N ILE A 137 -5.22 -6.76 -11.46
CA ILE A 137 -4.95 -7.38 -10.16
C ILE A 137 -5.31 -8.87 -10.15
N LYS A 138 -6.48 -9.23 -10.69
CA LYS A 138 -6.90 -10.65 -10.81
C LYS A 138 -5.94 -11.45 -11.69
N ASP A 139 -5.53 -10.89 -12.83
CA ASP A 139 -4.59 -11.54 -13.74
C ASP A 139 -3.22 -11.76 -13.06
N TRP A 140 -2.75 -10.80 -12.26
CA TRP A 140 -1.53 -10.96 -11.45
C TRP A 140 -1.68 -12.03 -10.37
N LEU A 141 -2.83 -12.09 -9.70
CA LEU A 141 -3.12 -13.16 -8.73
C LEU A 141 -3.13 -14.53 -9.38
N GLN A 142 -3.73 -14.67 -10.56
CA GLN A 142 -3.73 -15.92 -11.33
C GLN A 142 -2.31 -16.33 -11.72
N LYS A 143 -1.53 -15.42 -12.31
CA LYS A 143 -0.12 -15.66 -12.68
C LYS A 143 0.73 -16.04 -11.47
N ALA A 144 0.46 -15.41 -10.32
CA ALA A 144 1.15 -15.73 -9.09
C ALA A 144 0.68 -17.05 -8.47
N GLY A 145 -0.36 -17.73 -8.95
CA GLY A 145 -0.94 -18.90 -8.27
C GLY A 145 -1.58 -18.55 -6.92
N LEU A 146 -2.11 -17.33 -6.79
CA LEU A 146 -2.80 -16.77 -5.63
C LEU A 146 -4.28 -16.50 -5.90
N ALA A 147 -4.77 -16.81 -7.10
CA ALA A 147 -6.18 -16.63 -7.43
C ALA A 147 -7.04 -17.37 -6.40
N PRO A 148 -8.03 -16.69 -5.79
CA PRO A 148 -9.00 -17.39 -4.96
C PRO A 148 -9.65 -18.45 -5.85
N GLN A 149 -9.62 -19.71 -5.40
CA GLN A 149 -10.34 -20.80 -6.05
C GLN A 149 -11.77 -20.30 -6.28
N ALA A 150 -12.22 -20.28 -7.53
CA ALA A 150 -13.60 -19.95 -7.83
C ALA A 150 -14.46 -20.97 -7.07
N GLY A 151 -15.09 -20.51 -5.99
CA GLY A 151 -16.00 -21.33 -5.21
C GLY A 151 -17.12 -21.80 -6.11
N LYS A 152 -17.29 -23.12 -6.18
CA LYS A 152 -18.52 -23.77 -6.63
C LYS A 152 -19.72 -23.29 -5.81
#